data_AF-A0A530QJS5-F1
#
_entry.id   AF-A0A530QJS5-F1
#
_cell.length_a   1.000
_cell.length_b   1.000
_cell.length_c   1.000
_cell.angle_alpha   90.00
_cell.angle_beta   90.00
_cell.angle_gamma   90.00
#
_symmetry.space_group_name_H-M   'P 1'
#
loop_
_entity.id
_entity.type
_entity.pdbx_description
1 polymer ?
#
loop_
_entity_poly.entity_id
_entity_poly.type
_entity_poly.pdbx_seq_one_letter_code
_entity_poly.pdbx_strand_id
1 'polypeptide(L)' 'MDLQGREADHRRLTSAMLSRLSIRDIVLIEKLDIDFLPGLSVLTGETGAGKSI' A
#
# COMPACT_ATOMS: atom_id res chain seq x y z
N MET A 1 -37.72 9.21 -21.48
CA MET A 1 -36.77 10.09 -20.77
C MET A 1 -36.40 9.34 -19.52
N ASP A 2 -35.45 8.43 -19.64
CA ASP A 2 -35.00 7.61 -18.51
C ASP A 2 -33.59 8.05 -18.15
N LEU A 3 -33.44 8.47 -16.89
CA LEU A 3 -32.19 8.94 -16.29
C LEU A 3 -31.27 7.73 -16.02
N GLN A 4 -30.91 6.98 -17.06
CA GLN A 4 -29.80 6.02 -17.01
C GLN A 4 -28.49 6.78 -17.11
N GLY A 5 -28.20 7.54 -16.05
CA GLY A 5 -27.00 8.34 -15.90
C GLY A 5 -26.39 8.09 -14.53
N ARG A 6 -25.28 7.35 -14.54
CA ARG A 6 -24.08 7.60 -13.72
C ARG A 6 -24.32 7.63 -12.21
N GLU A 7 -24.18 6.51 -11.50
CA GLU A 7 -23.61 6.55 -10.15
C GLU A 7 -23.05 5.16 -9.81
N ALA A 8 -21.71 5.11 -9.73
CA ALA A 8 -20.88 4.07 -9.13
C ALA A 8 -21.00 2.62 -9.66
N ASP A 9 -20.26 2.32 -10.74
CA ASP A 9 -19.55 1.03 -10.79
C ASP A 9 -18.48 1.02 -9.69
N HIS A 10 -18.91 0.74 -8.46
CA HIS A 10 -18.05 0.63 -7.28
C HIS A 10 -17.36 -0.75 -7.19
N ARG A 11 -17.47 -1.60 -8.22
CA ARG A 11 -17.22 -3.05 -8.12
C ARG A 11 -15.93 -3.55 -8.75
N ARG A 12 -14.98 -2.70 -9.16
CA ARG A 12 -13.67 -3.17 -9.66
C ARG A 12 -12.49 -2.30 -9.23
N LEU A 13 -12.30 -2.07 -7.92
CA LEU A 13 -11.13 -1.37 -7.38
C LEU A 13 -10.10 -2.30 -6.75
N THR A 14 -9.84 -3.48 -7.29
CA THR A 14 -8.57 -4.17 -7.01
C THR A 14 -7.50 -3.61 -7.95
N SER A 15 -7.20 -2.32 -7.80
CA SER A 15 -5.99 -1.72 -8.36
C SER A 15 -4.81 -2.56 -7.88
N ALA A 16 -3.83 -2.83 -8.75
CA ALA A 16 -2.66 -3.61 -8.39
C ALA A 16 -2.03 -3.03 -7.11
N MET A 17 -1.97 -3.83 -6.06
CA MET A 17 -1.43 -3.45 -4.75
C MET A 17 -0.07 -4.12 -4.56
N LEU A 18 0.84 -3.41 -3.89
CA LEU A 18 2.13 -3.97 -3.47
C LEU A 18 1.86 -5.19 -2.59
N SER A 19 2.35 -6.37 -2.97
CA SER A 19 2.14 -7.61 -2.21
C SER A 19 3.26 -7.87 -1.20
N ARG A 20 4.48 -7.40 -1.49
CA ARG A 20 5.67 -7.58 -0.65
C ARG A 20 6.64 -6.42 -0.83
N LEU A 21 7.32 -6.04 0.25
CA LEU A 21 8.48 -5.14 0.26
C LEU A 21 9.66 -5.84 0.92
N SER A 22 10.76 -5.96 0.17
CA SER A 22 12.03 -6.46 0.69
C SER A 22 13.10 -5.37 0.52
N ILE A 23 13.66 -4.88 1.63
CA ILE A 23 14.72 -3.86 1.65
C ILE A 23 16.01 -4.51 2.16
N ARG A 24 17.13 -4.19 1.51
CA ARG A 24 18.48 -4.64 1.89
C ARG A 24 19.45 -3.50 1.73
N ASP A 25 20.30 -3.28 2.73
CA ASP A 25 21.45 -2.37 2.67
C ASP A 25 21.10 -0.91 2.27
N ILE A 26 19.95 -0.39 2.75
CA ILE A 26 19.48 0.99 2.47
C ILE A 26 19.43 1.81 3.76
N VAL A 27 20.20 2.90 3.82
CA VAL A 27 20.21 3.90 4.90
C VAL A 27 20.39 3.28 6.29
N LEU A 28 19.30 3.05 7.02
CA LEU A 28 19.27 2.51 8.39
C LEU A 28 18.68 1.09 8.45
N ILE A 29 18.27 0.53 7.30
CA ILE A 29 17.66 -0.79 7.20
C ILE A 29 18.68 -1.77 6.64
N GLU A 30 19.21 -2.64 7.50
CA GLU A 30 20.07 -3.76 7.08
C GLU A 30 19.24 -4.80 6.31
N LYS A 31 18.08 -5.18 6.85
CA LYS A 31 17.15 -6.12 6.20
C LYS A 31 15.72 -5.91 6.69
N LEU A 32 14.78 -5.79 5.75
CA LEU A 32 13.33 -5.77 6.02
C LEU A 32 12.61 -6.67 5.01
N ASP A 33 11.64 -7.46 5.46
CA ASP A 33 10.74 -8.24 4.62
C ASP A 33 9.32 -8.11 5.18
N ILE A 34 8.42 -7.52 4.40
CA ILE A 34 7.03 -7.28 4.80
C ILE A 34 6.12 -7.80 3.69
N ASP A 35 5.18 -8.68 4.05
CA ASP A 35 4.05 -9.06 3.21
C ASP A 35 2.86 -8.14 3.48
N PHE A 36 2.21 -7.65 2.43
CA PHE A 36 1.06 -6.75 2.53
C PHE A 36 -0.24 -7.51 2.29
N LEU A 37 -1.25 -7.14 3.08
CA LEU A 37 -2.61 -7.60 2.89
C LEU A 37 -3.43 -6.53 2.16
N PRO A 38 -4.48 -6.91 1.42
CA PRO A 38 -5.39 -5.94 0.82
C PRO A 38 -5.92 -4.94 1.84
N GLY A 39 -5.96 -3.66 1.45
CA GLY A 39 -6.51 -2.58 2.27
C GLY A 39 -5.46 -1.63 2.83
N LEU A 40 -5.65 -1.15 4.06
CA LEU A 40 -4.80 -0.14 4.68
C LEU A 40 -3.60 -0.79 5.39
N SER A 41 -2.40 -0.40 5.00
CA SER A 41 -1.16 -0.75 5.71
C SER A 41 -0.52 0.52 6.28
N VAL A 42 -0.16 0.49 7.56
CA VAL A 42 0.43 1.65 8.28
C VAL A 42 1.76 1.23 8.87
N LEU A 43 2.82 1.98 8.54
CA LEU A 43 4.16 1.80 9.09
C LEU A 43 4.42 2.88 10.15
N THR A 44 4.72 2.47 11.38
CA THR A 44 4.96 3.37 12.53
C THR A 44 6.35 3.15 13.13
N GLY A 45 6.80 4.07 13.99
CA GLY A 45 8.12 4.01 14.63
C GLY A 45 8.76 5.39 14.80
N GLU A 46 9.93 5.44 15.44
CA GLU A 46 10.65 6.68 15.76
C GLU A 46 11.22 7.40 14.52
N THR A 47 11.54 8.69 14.64
CA THR A 47 12.20 9.46 13.57
C THR A 47 13.54 8.80 13.21
N GLY A 48 13.77 8.57 11.91
CA GLY A 48 14.97 7.86 11.45
C GLY A 48 14.80 6.34 11.30
N ALA A 49 13.73 5.72 11.79
CA ALA A 49 13.55 4.26 11.71
C ALA A 49 13.35 3.66 10.28
N GLY A 50 13.53 4.45 9.21
CA GLY A 50 13.43 3.96 7.84
C GLY A 50 12.00 3.83 7.27
N LYS A 51 11.02 4.54 7.83
CA LYS A 51 9.60 4.44 7.41
C LYS A 51 9.24 5.16 6.11
N SER A 52 10.10 6.06 5.62
CA SER A 52 9.84 6.92 4.45
C SER A 52 10.40 6.33 3.14
N ILE A 53 10.47 5.00 3.04
CA ILE A 53 11.03 4.27 1.89
C ILE A 53 9.90 3.66 1.07
#